data_AF-A0A820L1E3-F1
#
_entry.id   AF-A0A820L1E3-F1
#
_cell.length_a   1.000
_cell.length_b   1.000
_cell.length_c   1.000
_cell.angle_alpha   90.00
_cell.angle_beta   90.00
_cell.angle_gamma   90.00
#
_symmetry.space_group_name_H-M   'P 1'
#
loop_
_entity.id
_entity.type
_entity.pdbx_description
1 polymer ?
#
loop_
_entity_poly.entity_id
_entity_poly.type
_entity_poly.pdbx_seq_one_letter_code
_entity_poly.pdbx_strand_id
1 'polypeptide(L)'
;MSSTVYLLSIQNLLTIAVFCQSEQRRNSCSFYLLWMTICNLICLNVGIIPIIFSLDHTDISTTILIACKLQFYIRHTSFQIMRQYKVLACIDRFALCSLQVRIRSFSQIKIAKRLVIISGIFWILIVIFFAVVRTIENGSCNIQNNLYALIYTIYYMIFAGILPPFLI
;
A
#
# COMPACT_ATOMS: atom_id res chain seq x y z
N MET A 1 10.67 19.54 -6.35
CA MET A 1 9.88 18.33 -5.98
C MET A 1 9.11 17.73 -7.15
N SER A 2 8.65 18.52 -8.14
CA SER A 2 7.90 17.98 -9.29
C SER A 2 8.73 17.01 -10.15
N SER A 3 10.01 17.30 -10.41
CA SER A 3 10.88 16.46 -11.25
C SER A 3 11.08 15.03 -10.72
N THR A 4 11.12 14.85 -9.39
CA THR A 4 11.28 13.52 -8.78
C THR A 4 10.00 12.68 -8.90
N VAL A 5 8.82 13.31 -8.80
CA VAL A 5 7.53 12.62 -8.97
C VAL A 5 7.38 12.09 -10.39
N TYR A 6 7.77 12.86 -11.41
CA TYR A 6 7.74 12.40 -12.80
C TYR A 6 8.65 11.19 -13.02
N LEU A 7 9.87 11.21 -12.47
CA LEU A 7 10.79 10.08 -12.54
C LEU A 7 10.21 8.82 -11.88
N LEU A 8 9.59 8.96 -10.70
CA LEU A 8 8.92 7.88 -9.98
C LEU A 8 7.74 7.28 -10.77
N SER A 9 6.94 8.13 -11.43
CA SER A 9 5.84 7.65 -12.28
C SER A 9 6.34 6.87 -13.49
N ILE A 10 7.37 7.37 -14.17
CA ILE A 10 8.00 6.69 -15.31
C ILE A 10 8.57 5.33 -14.87
N GLN A 11 9.28 5.29 -13.73
CA GLN A 11 9.83 4.05 -13.19
C GLN A 11 8.74 2.99 -12.93
N ASN A 12 7.61 3.38 -12.33
CA ASN A 12 6.50 2.46 -12.08
C ASN A 12 5.88 1.95 -13.39
N LEU A 13 5.71 2.81 -14.39
CA LEU A 13 5.17 2.42 -15.71
C LEU A 13 6.08 1.41 -16.42
N LEU A 14 7.39 1.66 -16.44
CA LEU A 14 8.37 0.73 -17.01
C LEU A 14 8.34 -0.61 -16.28
N THR A 15 8.25 -0.59 -14.96
CA THR A 15 8.21 -1.80 -14.14
C THR A 15 6.94 -2.62 -14.41
N ILE A 16 5.78 -1.96 -14.59
CA ILE A 16 4.54 -2.61 -15.00
C ILE A 16 4.70 -3.22 -16.40
N ALA A 17 5.31 -2.50 -17.35
CA ALA A 17 5.52 -3.01 -18.71
C ALA A 17 6.38 -4.29 -18.73
N VAL A 18 7.45 -4.33 -17.92
CA VAL A 18 8.31 -5.52 -17.77
C VAL A 18 7.55 -6.69 -17.13
N PHE A 19 6.84 -6.46 -16.02
CA PHE A 19 6.11 -7.54 -15.35
C PHE A 19 4.85 -8.00 -16.11
N CYS A 20 4.35 -7.19 -17.05
CA CYS A 20 3.30 -7.58 -17.98
C CYS A 20 3.78 -8.57 -19.06
N GLN A 21 5.06 -8.87 -19.21
CA GLN A 21 5.51 -9.90 -20.14
C GLN A 21 5.02 -11.30 -19.72
N SER A 22 4.55 -12.11 -20.67
CA SER A 22 3.91 -13.42 -20.42
C SER A 22 4.79 -14.38 -19.64
N GLU A 23 6.10 -14.37 -19.90
CA GLU A 23 7.09 -15.21 -19.24
C GLU A 23 7.18 -14.91 -17.74
N GLN A 24 7.12 -13.62 -17.38
CA GLN A 24 7.31 -13.18 -16.00
C GLN A 24 6.03 -13.35 -15.16
N ARG A 25 4.84 -13.37 -15.79
CA ARG A 25 3.55 -13.63 -15.12
C ARG A 25 3.37 -15.06 -14.59
N ARG A 26 4.20 -16.01 -15.03
CA ARG A 26 4.16 -17.40 -14.51
C ARG A 26 4.73 -17.52 -13.11
N ASN A 27 5.56 -16.57 -12.69
CA ASN A 27 6.21 -16.60 -11.38
C ASN A 27 5.36 -15.92 -10.30
N SER A 28 5.17 -16.61 -9.17
CA SER A 28 4.40 -16.14 -8.00
C SER A 28 4.96 -14.83 -7.44
N CYS A 29 6.28 -14.75 -7.25
CA CYS A 29 6.97 -13.55 -6.77
C CYS A 29 6.73 -12.32 -7.66
N SER A 30 6.85 -12.48 -8.98
CA SER A 30 6.62 -11.39 -9.95
C SER A 30 5.19 -10.85 -9.90
N PHE A 31 4.22 -11.72 -9.60
CA PHE A 31 2.82 -11.31 -9.44
C PHE A 31 2.61 -10.39 -8.23
N TYR A 32 3.23 -10.68 -7.09
CA TYR A 32 3.19 -9.78 -5.93
C TYR A 32 3.84 -8.42 -6.23
N LEU A 33 4.98 -8.42 -6.94
CA LEU A 33 5.69 -7.20 -7.30
C LEU A 33 4.91 -6.33 -8.30
N LEU A 34 4.20 -6.95 -9.25
CA LEU A 34 3.32 -6.24 -10.18
C LEU A 34 2.17 -5.54 -9.43
N TRP A 35 1.53 -6.22 -8.48
CA TRP A 35 0.47 -5.61 -7.69
C TRP A 35 0.99 -4.50 -6.77
N MET A 36 2.18 -4.69 -6.21
CA MET A 36 2.87 -3.65 -5.42
C MET A 36 3.10 -2.39 -6.25
N THR A 37 3.56 -2.51 -7.49
CA THR A 37 3.84 -1.35 -8.36
C THR A 37 2.57 -0.65 -8.84
N ILE A 38 1.49 -1.40 -9.09
CA ILE A 38 0.17 -0.82 -9.36
C ILE A 38 -0.30 0.01 -8.15
N CYS A 39 -0.24 -0.55 -6.94
CA CYS A 39 -0.61 0.19 -5.72
C CYS A 39 0.28 1.42 -5.50
N ASN A 40 1.58 1.32 -5.82
CA ASN A 40 2.51 2.46 -5.75
C ASN A 40 2.11 3.59 -6.71
N LEU A 41 1.73 3.24 -7.94
CA LEU A 41 1.26 4.21 -8.92
C LEU A 41 -0.03 4.92 -8.47
N ILE A 42 -0.98 4.17 -7.90
CA ILE A 42 -2.21 4.73 -7.32
C ILE A 42 -1.87 5.67 -6.15
N CYS A 43 -0.97 5.25 -5.26
CA CYS A 43 -0.54 6.06 -4.12
C CYS A 43 0.13 7.36 -4.54
N LEU A 44 0.98 7.34 -5.57
CA LEU A 44 1.64 8.53 -6.09
C LEU A 44 0.60 9.52 -6.63
N ASN A 45 -0.27 9.06 -7.53
CA ASN A 45 -1.22 9.93 -8.22
C ASN A 45 -2.29 10.51 -7.29
N VAL A 46 -2.83 9.70 -6.38
CA VAL A 46 -3.98 10.11 -5.55
C VAL A 46 -3.58 10.51 -4.14
N GLY A 47 -2.47 9.98 -3.64
CA GLY A 47 -2.00 10.21 -2.27
C GLY A 47 -0.97 11.33 -2.16
N ILE A 48 0.03 11.37 -3.04
CA ILE A 48 1.20 12.24 -2.90
C ILE A 48 1.08 13.51 -3.74
N ILE A 49 0.66 13.41 -5.01
CA ILE A 49 0.51 14.58 -5.89
C ILE A 49 -0.40 15.65 -5.28
N PRO A 50 -1.58 15.33 -4.69
CA PRO A 50 -2.42 16.35 -4.08
C PRO A 50 -1.77 17.07 -2.90
N ILE A 51 -0.90 16.39 -2.14
CA ILE A 51 -0.17 17.02 -1.02
C ILE A 51 0.90 17.97 -1.56
N ILE A 52 1.62 17.57 -2.61
CA ILE A 52 2.63 18.43 -3.21
C ILE A 52 1.97 19.68 -3.82
N PHE A 53 0.80 19.51 -4.45
CA PHE A 53 0.03 20.62 -4.99
C PHE A 53 -0.50 21.55 -3.88
N SER A 54 -0.83 20.98 -2.72
CA SER A 54 -1.29 21.73 -1.55
C SER A 54 -0.20 22.62 -0.90
N LEU A 55 1.07 22.43 -1.26
CA LEU A 55 2.13 23.35 -0.84
C LEU A 55 2.04 24.73 -1.52
N ASP A 56 1.41 24.81 -2.70
CA ASP A 56 1.34 26.01 -3.53
C ASP A 56 -0.10 26.60 -3.59
N HIS A 57 -1.10 25.80 -3.18
CA HIS A 57 -2.52 26.13 -3.24
C HIS A 57 -3.26 25.64 -1.98
N THR A 58 -4.40 26.25 -1.66
CA THR A 58 -5.24 25.83 -0.54
C THR A 58 -5.64 24.35 -0.60
N ASP A 59 -5.33 23.61 0.47
CA ASP A 59 -5.62 22.19 0.62
C ASP A 59 -7.13 21.90 0.48
N ILE A 60 -7.51 21.22 -0.60
CA ILE A 60 -8.88 20.71 -0.80
C ILE A 60 -9.27 19.75 0.34
N SER A 61 -8.28 19.07 0.93
CA SER A 61 -8.42 18.07 1.98
C SER A 61 -8.74 18.67 3.36
N THR A 62 -8.44 19.94 3.59
CA THR A 62 -8.82 20.63 4.83
C THR A 62 -10.16 21.35 4.69
N THR A 63 -10.64 21.49 3.45
CA THR A 63 -11.90 22.17 3.12
C THR A 63 -13.06 21.17 2.98
N ILE A 64 -12.82 20.02 2.33
CA ILE A 64 -13.87 19.04 2.02
C ILE A 64 -13.65 17.75 2.82
N LEU A 65 -14.60 17.42 3.70
CA LEU A 65 -14.54 16.23 4.56
C LEU A 65 -14.44 14.92 3.78
N ILE A 66 -15.17 14.81 2.67
CA ILE A 66 -15.13 13.65 1.77
C ILE A 66 -13.74 13.49 1.15
N ALA A 67 -13.14 14.60 0.68
CA ALA A 67 -11.81 14.58 0.07
C ALA A 67 -10.74 14.16 1.08
N CYS A 68 -10.83 14.63 2.33
CA CYS A 68 -9.91 14.14 3.36
C CYS A 68 -10.02 12.63 3.56
N LYS A 69 -11.24 12.13 3.83
CA LYS A 69 -11.47 10.72 4.14
C LYS A 69 -10.95 9.83 2.99
N LEU A 70 -11.27 10.21 1.76
CA LEU A 70 -10.86 9.47 0.57
C LEU A 70 -9.34 9.49 0.37
N GLN A 71 -8.70 10.65 0.51
CA GLN A 71 -7.24 10.75 0.36
C GLN A 71 -6.51 9.96 1.44
N PHE A 72 -6.94 10.05 2.70
CA PHE A 72 -6.38 9.26 3.78
C PHE A 72 -6.56 7.77 3.50
N TYR A 73 -7.78 7.37 3.10
CA TYR A 73 -8.10 5.99 2.77
C TYR A 73 -7.21 5.43 1.65
N ILE A 74 -7.11 6.12 0.51
CA ILE A 74 -6.34 5.64 -0.64
C ILE A 74 -4.85 5.60 -0.33
N ARG A 75 -4.31 6.65 0.31
CA ARG A 75 -2.90 6.73 0.70
C ARG A 75 -2.56 5.60 1.66
N HIS A 76 -3.31 5.50 2.75
CA HIS A 76 -3.01 4.56 3.81
C HIS A 76 -3.18 3.10 3.35
N THR A 77 -4.25 2.80 2.61
CA THR A 77 -4.48 1.46 2.05
C THR A 77 -3.37 1.06 1.09
N SER A 78 -3.02 1.94 0.15
CA SER A 78 -1.95 1.66 -0.82
C SER A 78 -0.61 1.38 -0.15
N PHE A 79 -0.22 2.20 0.85
CA PHE A 79 1.03 2.00 1.59
C PHE A 79 1.06 0.66 2.36
N GLN A 80 -0.03 0.28 3.01
CA GLN A 80 -0.09 -1.00 3.73
C GLN A 80 -0.02 -2.18 2.78
N ILE A 81 -0.79 -2.14 1.68
CA ILE A 81 -0.78 -3.17 0.66
C ILE A 81 0.62 -3.33 0.04
N MET A 82 1.30 -2.23 -0.29
CA MET A 82 2.65 -2.28 -0.84
C MET A 82 3.65 -2.99 0.08
N ARG A 83 3.63 -2.65 1.38
CA ARG A 83 4.52 -3.29 2.38
C ARG A 83 4.25 -4.79 2.47
N GLN A 84 2.98 -5.16 2.49
CA GLN A 84 2.55 -6.54 2.66
C GLN A 84 2.85 -7.40 1.44
N TYR A 85 2.67 -6.88 0.23
CA TYR A 85 3.06 -7.58 -0.99
C TYR A 85 4.58 -7.75 -1.10
N LYS A 86 5.36 -6.78 -0.62
CA LYS A 86 6.82 -6.93 -0.52
C LYS A 86 7.20 -8.07 0.44
N VAL A 87 6.62 -8.10 1.64
CA VAL A 87 6.84 -9.19 2.61
C VAL A 87 6.41 -10.55 2.05
N LEU A 88 5.24 -10.64 1.41
CA LEU A 88 4.77 -11.86 0.76
C LEU A 88 5.70 -12.32 -0.37
N ALA A 89 6.28 -11.40 -1.13
CA ALA A 89 7.28 -11.73 -2.15
C ALA A 89 8.56 -12.31 -1.52
N CYS A 90 9.01 -11.79 -0.38
CA CYS A 90 10.15 -12.34 0.36
C CYS A 90 9.84 -13.75 0.90
N ILE A 91 8.65 -13.94 1.48
CA ILE A 91 8.19 -15.25 1.98
C ILE A 91 8.10 -16.27 0.84
N ASP A 92 7.57 -15.88 -0.32
CA ASP A 92 7.48 -16.73 -1.52
C ASP A 92 8.87 -17.18 -1.98
N ARG A 93 9.86 -16.27 -1.98
CA ARG A 93 11.27 -16.60 -2.30
C ARG A 93 11.92 -17.50 -1.27
N PHE A 94 11.69 -17.24 0.02
CA PHE A 94 12.14 -18.12 1.09
C PHE A 94 11.55 -19.54 0.94
N ALA A 95 10.27 -19.62 0.62
CA ALA A 95 9.57 -20.87 0.42
C ALA A 95 10.11 -21.66 -0.80
N LEU A 96 10.51 -20.96 -1.87
CA LEU A 96 11.16 -21.56 -3.03
C LEU A 96 12.52 -22.19 -2.71
N CYS A 97 13.30 -21.54 -1.85
CA CYS A 97 14.63 -22.01 -1.46
C CYS A 97 14.60 -23.13 -0.40
N SER A 98 13.44 -23.39 0.22
CA SER A 98 13.31 -24.42 1.24
C SER A 98 13.35 -25.83 0.64
N LEU A 99 14.06 -26.75 1.33
CA LEU A 99 14.13 -28.16 0.97
C LEU A 99 12.82 -28.92 1.23
N GLN A 100 11.92 -28.35 2.05
CA GLN A 100 10.70 -29.03 2.45
C GLN A 100 9.60 -28.84 1.40
N VAL A 101 9.13 -29.95 0.83
CA VAL A 101 8.13 -29.98 -0.27
C VAL A 101 6.86 -29.22 0.09
N ARG A 102 6.41 -29.32 1.35
CA ARG A 102 5.21 -28.61 1.85
C ARG A 102 5.39 -27.09 1.79
N ILE A 103 6.56 -26.59 2.14
CA ILE A 103 6.89 -25.16 2.10
C ILE A 103 7.04 -24.71 0.64
N ARG A 104 7.75 -25.48 -0.19
CA ARG A 104 7.91 -25.19 -1.62
C ARG A 104 6.58 -25.16 -2.38
N SER A 105 5.61 -25.98 -1.98
CA SER A 105 4.26 -25.98 -2.57
C SER A 105 3.50 -24.67 -2.37
N PHE A 106 3.92 -23.85 -1.40
CA PHE A 106 3.34 -22.53 -1.14
C PHE A 106 3.64 -21.52 -2.25
N SER A 107 4.77 -21.68 -2.95
CA SER A 107 5.19 -20.80 -4.06
C SER A 107 4.46 -21.11 -5.38
N GLN A 108 3.16 -21.33 -5.32
CA GLN A 108 2.32 -21.50 -6.51
C GLN A 108 1.56 -20.23 -6.84
N ILE A 109 1.49 -19.90 -8.13
CA ILE A 109 0.80 -18.70 -8.61
C ILE A 109 -0.68 -18.67 -8.21
N LYS A 110 -1.31 -19.85 -8.05
CA LYS A 110 -2.70 -19.98 -7.57
C LYS A 110 -2.84 -19.52 -6.12
N ILE A 111 -1.88 -19.85 -5.27
CA ILE A 111 -1.83 -19.44 -3.86
C ILE A 111 -1.54 -17.94 -3.80
N ALA A 112 -0.58 -17.46 -4.60
CA ALA A 112 -0.25 -16.04 -4.68
C ALA A 112 -1.45 -15.17 -5.06
N LYS A 113 -2.23 -15.57 -6.06
CA LYS A 113 -3.48 -14.88 -6.43
C LYS A 113 -4.47 -14.80 -5.28
N ARG A 114 -4.68 -15.90 -4.54
CA ARG A 114 -5.58 -15.91 -3.36
C ARG A 114 -5.05 -15.00 -2.26
N LEU A 115 -3.75 -15.05 -1.96
CA LEU A 115 -3.14 -14.22 -0.91
C LEU A 115 -3.23 -12.73 -1.23
N VAL A 116 -2.97 -12.32 -2.47
CA VAL A 116 -3.15 -10.93 -2.93
C VAL A 116 -4.60 -10.48 -2.71
N ILE A 117 -5.59 -11.26 -3.11
CA ILE A 117 -7.01 -10.89 -2.97
C ILE A 117 -7.41 -10.81 -1.49
N ILE A 118 -7.09 -11.84 -0.70
CA ILE A 118 -7.46 -11.92 0.72
C ILE A 118 -6.81 -10.78 1.51
N SER A 119 -5.51 -10.55 1.31
CA SER A 119 -4.81 -9.47 2.00
C SER A 119 -5.29 -8.09 1.55
N GLY A 120 -5.53 -7.89 0.25
CA GLY A 120 -6.11 -6.65 -0.27
C GLY A 120 -7.44 -6.30 0.39
N ILE A 121 -8.36 -7.27 0.47
CA ILE A 121 -9.68 -7.09 1.12
C ILE A 121 -9.50 -6.78 2.62
N PHE A 122 -8.64 -7.54 3.31
CA PHE A 122 -8.37 -7.33 4.73
C PHE A 122 -7.89 -5.90 5.03
N TRP A 123 -6.93 -5.39 4.26
CA TRP A 123 -6.42 -4.02 4.45
C TRP A 123 -7.44 -2.95 4.09
N ILE A 124 -8.22 -3.16 3.02
CA ILE A 124 -9.32 -2.26 2.65
C ILE A 124 -10.30 -2.10 3.82
N LEU A 125 -10.75 -3.21 4.42
CA LEU A 125 -11.72 -3.18 5.53
C LEU A 125 -11.18 -2.45 6.76
N ILE A 126 -9.93 -2.71 7.15
CA ILE A 126 -9.31 -2.06 8.31
C ILE A 126 -9.19 -0.55 8.07
N VAL A 127 -8.77 -0.13 6.88
CA VAL A 127 -8.57 1.31 6.62
C VAL A 127 -9.90 2.04 6.49
N ILE A 128 -10.97 1.40 6.01
CA ILE A 128 -12.33 1.99 6.02
C ILE A 128 -12.71 2.40 7.45
N PHE A 129 -12.48 1.52 8.44
CA PHE A 129 -12.80 1.82 9.84
C PHE A 129 -12.10 3.11 10.31
N PHE A 130 -10.79 3.24 10.07
CA PHE A 130 -10.04 4.44 10.45
C PHE A 130 -10.40 5.68 9.63
N ALA A 131 -10.81 5.51 8.37
CA ALA A 131 -11.22 6.61 7.51
C ALA A 131 -12.56 7.23 7.97
N VAL A 132 -13.50 6.41 8.45
CA VAL A 132 -14.81 6.87 8.94
C VAL A 132 -14.67 7.77 10.17
N VAL A 133 -13.75 7.42 11.08
CA VAL A 133 -13.54 8.11 12.37
C VAL A 133 -12.85 9.47 12.19
N ARG A 134 -12.26 9.77 11.02
CA ARG A 134 -11.63 11.08 10.78
C ARG A 134 -12.65 12.19 10.57
N THR A 135 -12.37 13.35 11.15
CA THR A 135 -13.17 14.57 11.03
C THR A 135 -12.25 15.75 10.68
N ILE A 136 -12.84 16.85 10.20
CA ILE A 136 -12.12 18.11 9.98
C ILE A 136 -12.43 19.02 11.16
N GLU A 137 -11.40 19.40 11.91
CA GLU A 137 -11.48 20.43 12.95
C GLU A 137 -10.28 21.36 12.82
N ASN A 138 -10.51 22.67 13.00
CA ASN A 138 -9.47 23.72 12.91
C ASN A 138 -8.64 23.68 11.62
N GLY A 139 -9.29 23.42 10.47
CA GLY A 139 -8.61 23.36 9.18
C GLY A 139 -7.61 22.20 9.05
N SER A 140 -7.69 21.20 9.94
CA SER A 140 -6.86 20.01 9.91
C SER A 140 -7.73 18.77 9.88
N CYS A 141 -7.37 17.80 9.05
CA CYS A 141 -8.09 16.53 9.02
C CYS A 141 -7.46 15.48 9.93
N ASN A 142 -8.03 15.31 11.12
CA ASN A 142 -7.47 14.43 12.14
C ASN A 142 -8.53 13.53 12.80
N ILE A 143 -8.05 12.61 13.62
CA ILE A 143 -8.90 11.78 14.49
C ILE A 143 -9.15 12.59 15.76
N GLN A 144 -10.39 13.00 15.99
CA GLN A 144 -10.77 13.85 17.12
C GLN A 144 -10.65 13.13 18.47
N ASN A 145 -11.04 11.86 18.52
CA ASN A 145 -11.00 11.10 19.77
C ASN A 145 -9.58 10.59 20.07
N ASN A 146 -9.00 11.07 21.18
CA ASN A 146 -7.65 10.67 21.64
C ASN A 146 -7.46 9.15 21.76
N LEU A 147 -8.48 8.41 22.18
CA LEU A 147 -8.42 6.94 22.27
C LEU A 147 -8.24 6.30 20.89
N TYR A 148 -8.98 6.74 19.89
CA TYR A 148 -8.88 6.20 18.53
C TYR A 148 -7.58 6.63 17.85
N ALA A 149 -7.09 7.84 18.15
CA ALA A 149 -5.78 8.30 17.70
C ALA A 149 -4.66 7.42 18.28
N LEU A 150 -4.73 7.07 19.57
CA LEU A 150 -3.77 6.18 20.23
C LEU A 150 -3.82 4.75 19.66
N ILE A 151 -5.02 4.21 19.43
CA ILE A 151 -5.17 2.89 18.78
C ILE A 151 -4.56 2.92 17.37
N TYR A 152 -4.81 3.99 16.61
CA TYR A 152 -4.26 4.16 15.27
C TYR A 152 -2.73 4.25 15.26
N THR A 153 -2.11 4.98 16.19
CA THR A 153 -0.65 5.10 16.28
C THR A 153 0.01 3.78 16.66
N ILE A 154 -0.54 3.04 17.63
CA ILE A 154 -0.05 1.70 17.99
C ILE A 154 -0.13 0.76 16.78
N TYR A 155 -1.28 0.71 16.12
CA TYR A 155 -1.48 -0.07 14.90
C TYR A 155 -0.46 0.32 13.81
N TYR A 156 -0.25 1.62 13.58
CA TYR A 156 0.69 2.09 12.58
C TYR A 156 2.14 1.71 12.93
N MET A 157 2.56 1.84 14.19
CA MET A 157 3.90 1.43 14.63
C MET A 157 4.16 -0.05 14.39
N ILE A 158 3.20 -0.92 14.75
CA ILE A 158 3.37 -2.36 14.60
C ILE A 158 3.46 -2.73 13.11
N PHE A 159 2.47 -2.33 12.30
CA PHE A 159 2.35 -2.80 10.92
C PHE A 159 3.19 -2.03 9.91
N ALA A 160 3.44 -0.73 10.13
CA ALA A 160 4.29 0.07 9.24
C ALA A 160 5.75 0.11 9.72
N GLY A 161 5.99 0.07 11.03
CA GLY A 161 7.31 0.23 11.63
C GLY A 161 8.04 -1.09 11.87
N ILE A 162 7.43 -2.03 12.59
CA ILE A 162 8.13 -3.24 13.07
C ILE A 162 8.02 -4.38 12.07
N LEU A 163 6.82 -4.70 11.59
CA LEU A 163 6.58 -5.92 10.83
C LEU A 163 7.38 -5.99 9.50
N PRO A 164 7.50 -4.93 8.69
CA PRO A 164 8.23 -5.00 7.42
C PRO A 164 9.75 -5.15 7.59
N PRO A 165 10.46 -4.36 8.42
CA PRO A 165 11.91 -4.52 8.61
C PRO A 165 12.34 -5.86 9.20
N PHE A 166 11.51 -6.49 10.02
CA PHE A 166 11.85 -7.79 10.61
C PHE A 166 11.68 -8.97 9.62
N LEU A 167 10.89 -8.79 8.56
CA LEU A 167 10.53 -9.87 7.63
C LEU A 167 11.17 -9.74 6.24
N ILE A 168 11.86 -8.63 5.96
CA ILE A 168 12.56 -8.34 4.70
C ILE A 168 14.06 -8.45 4.93
#